data_AF-A0A135LKM3-F1
#
_entry.id   AF-A0A135LKM3-F1
#
_cell.length_a   1.000
_cell.length_b   1.000
_cell.length_c   1.000
_cell.angle_alpha   90.00
_cell.angle_beta   90.00
_cell.angle_gamma   90.00
#
_symmetry.space_group_name_H-M   'P 1'
#
loop_
_entity.id
_entity.type
_entity.pdbx_description
1 polymer ?
#
loop_
_entity_poly.entity_id
_entity_poly.type
_entity_poly.pdbx_seq_one_letter_code
_entity_poly.pdbx_strand_id
1 'polypeptide(L)'
;MSCPTPKITNVRFRNGLSLPKEAEIAFSDQNWTKIRGKVRFHDETPEIASLYSTLQDGQSASPTDSSRLEVGPRDDLDNPSGLLAPYAANGAGEAGAAQFSASTENASPSVPLSSPSTIESRTSSKPSPLSEREAILLRNFVENMALWADITDPQRHFETEVSARSLKEPILRYAIFAFSSRHLDRQDKRDVTEALQYHNCCVQLLIPALSGREHITEDILAAVAILRQHEEMDGEDNQFHLTGTTHILNTVSTFGSSGGLGEAAAWLCLRQDIYISLTSQRPLRTNLQSFFHSDVFQRNDDFAWSSRMVFLLANVLQCAFTNTTITDVTDHEIEEWYSTKPHTFDPVRLVPQGPGPDQRLPIMWMLLPVHGDWSS
;
A
#
# COMPACT_ATOMS: atom_id res chain seq x y z
N MET A 1 31.72 22.81 54.46
CA MET A 1 31.26 23.36 53.17
C MET A 1 31.58 22.34 52.09
N SER A 2 30.73 21.87 51.19
CA SER A 2 29.27 21.80 51.04
C SER A 2 29.05 20.76 49.94
N CYS A 3 27.98 19.98 50.02
CA CYS A 3 27.56 19.01 49.01
C CYS A 3 26.85 19.72 47.84
N PRO A 4 26.89 19.17 46.61
CA PRO A 4 25.72 19.21 45.74
C PRO A 4 25.26 17.80 45.27
N THR A 5 23.94 17.65 45.20
CA THR A 5 23.15 16.48 44.79
C THR A 5 22.75 16.54 43.28
N PRO A 6 21.80 15.74 42.74
CA PRO A 6 22.01 14.79 41.64
C PRO A 6 21.43 15.24 40.28
N LYS A 7 21.71 14.52 39.18
CA LYS A 7 20.84 14.52 37.98
C LYS A 7 20.51 13.09 37.55
N ILE A 8 19.28 12.69 37.85
CA ILE A 8 18.52 11.59 37.26
C ILE A 8 17.67 12.18 36.13
N THR A 9 17.65 11.56 34.94
CA THR A 9 16.47 11.31 34.07
C THR A 9 16.94 10.65 32.76
N ASN A 10 16.65 9.37 32.52
CA ASN A 10 15.41 8.74 32.01
C ASN A 10 15.46 8.57 30.47
N VAL A 11 15.84 7.38 30.03
CA VAL A 11 15.23 6.79 28.83
C VAL A 11 14.55 5.51 29.27
N ARG A 12 13.23 5.60 29.30
CA ARG A 12 12.29 4.53 29.60
C ARG A 12 11.67 4.14 28.26
N PHE A 13 11.88 2.91 27.83
CA PHE A 13 10.97 2.27 26.90
C PHE A 13 10.66 0.87 27.43
N ARG A 14 9.48 0.72 28.01
CA ARG A 14 8.71 -0.52 28.00
C ARG A 14 7.23 -0.20 28.04
N ASN A 15 6.50 -0.78 27.11
CA ASN A 15 5.72 -1.98 27.44
C ASN A 15 5.48 -2.84 26.20
N GLY A 16 6.38 -3.80 25.96
CA GLY A 16 5.95 -5.13 25.53
C GLY A 16 5.47 -5.83 26.80
N LEU A 17 4.15 -5.86 27.01
CA LEU A 17 3.58 -6.55 28.16
C LEU A 17 3.82 -8.05 27.98
N SER A 18 4.47 -8.61 29.00
CA SER A 18 4.67 -10.03 29.33
C SER A 18 5.70 -10.85 28.54
N LEU A 19 6.99 -10.65 28.85
CA LEU A 19 7.97 -11.75 28.81
C LEU A 19 8.56 -11.99 30.21
N PRO A 20 8.57 -13.24 30.72
CA PRO A 20 9.09 -13.60 32.04
C PRO A 20 10.58 -13.32 32.25
N LYS A 21 10.98 -13.26 33.52
CA LYS A 21 12.23 -12.70 34.06
C LYS A 21 13.52 -13.51 33.82
N GLU A 22 13.52 -14.59 33.04
CA GLU A 22 14.73 -15.42 32.83
C GLU A 22 15.36 -15.35 31.42
N ALA A 23 14.85 -14.55 30.48
CA ALA A 23 15.43 -14.47 29.14
C ALA A 23 16.51 -13.38 29.00
N GLU A 24 17.60 -13.47 29.76
CA GLU A 24 18.87 -12.84 29.36
C GLU A 24 19.53 -13.72 28.29
N ILE A 25 19.14 -13.54 27.03
CA ILE A 25 19.88 -14.12 25.90
C ILE A 25 21.14 -13.28 25.71
N ALA A 26 22.21 -13.66 26.42
CA ALA A 26 23.55 -13.17 26.13
C ALA A 26 24.01 -13.76 24.79
N PHE A 27 24.17 -12.93 23.77
CA PHE A 27 24.84 -13.30 22.52
C PHE A 27 26.35 -13.44 22.79
N SER A 28 26.76 -14.55 23.40
CA SER A 28 28.17 -14.92 23.46
C SER A 28 28.58 -15.41 22.07
N ASP A 29 29.55 -14.70 21.47
CA ASP A 29 30.35 -15.13 20.30
C ASP A 29 29.99 -14.51 18.93
N GLN A 30 29.27 -13.39 18.88
CA GLN A 30 29.18 -12.60 17.64
C GLN A 30 30.29 -11.56 17.57
N ASN A 31 31.17 -11.72 16.56
CA ASN A 31 32.15 -10.70 16.17
C ASN A 31 31.41 -9.54 15.48
N TRP A 32 30.87 -8.62 16.27
CA TRP A 32 30.28 -7.38 15.77
C TRP A 32 31.37 -6.59 15.03
N THR A 33 31.21 -6.41 13.72
CA THR A 33 32.02 -5.46 12.96
C THR A 33 31.81 -4.07 13.57
N LYS A 34 32.89 -3.48 14.12
CA LYS A 34 32.84 -2.12 14.67
C LYS A 34 32.40 -1.17 13.56
N ILE A 35 31.19 -0.63 13.69
CA ILE A 35 30.69 0.39 12.79
C ILE A 35 31.60 1.62 12.94
N ARG A 36 32.43 1.89 11.93
CA ARG A 36 33.31 3.06 11.90
C ARG A 36 32.56 4.18 11.20
N GLY A 37 32.05 5.12 12.00
CA GLY A 37 31.35 6.30 11.50
C GLY A 37 30.19 6.69 12.40
N LYS A 38 29.61 7.86 12.12
CA LYS A 38 28.40 8.32 12.79
C LYS A 38 27.20 7.63 12.13
N VAL A 39 26.66 6.61 12.78
CA VAL A 39 25.39 6.00 12.35
C VAL A 39 24.26 6.96 12.69
N ARG A 40 23.38 7.21 11.72
CA ARG A 40 22.14 7.95 11.95
C ARG A 40 21.00 7.04 11.52
N PHE A 41 20.03 6.84 12.40
CA PHE A 41 18.75 6.26 12.02
C PHE A 41 18.05 7.26 11.10
N HIS A 42 17.66 6.79 9.93
CA HIS A 42 16.88 7.56 8.98
C HIS A 42 15.51 6.92 8.91
N ASP A 43 14.50 7.65 9.39
CA ASP A 43 13.12 7.25 9.22
C ASP A 43 12.67 7.70 7.82
N GLU A 44 12.43 6.77 6.91
CA GLU A 44 12.01 7.04 5.52
C GLU A 44 10.47 7.22 5.40
N THR A 45 9.74 7.00 6.50
CA THR A 45 8.29 7.18 6.62
C THR A 45 7.78 8.51 6.05
N PRO A 46 8.32 9.69 6.44
CA PRO A 46 7.82 10.96 5.94
C PRO A 46 8.09 11.16 4.45
N GLU A 47 9.19 10.65 3.90
CA GLU A 47 9.51 10.74 2.47
C GLU A 47 8.53 9.91 1.64
N ILE A 48 8.26 8.65 2.03
CA ILE A 48 7.32 7.78 1.32
C ILE A 48 5.89 8.36 1.41
N ALA A 49 5.48 8.88 2.57
CA ALA A 49 4.19 9.54 2.70
C ALA A 49 4.09 10.79 1.79
N SER A 50 5.15 11.60 1.72
CA SER A 50 5.17 12.81 0.90
C SER A 50 5.06 12.52 -0.61
N LEU A 51 5.56 11.37 -1.05
CA LEU A 51 5.44 10.88 -2.43
C LEU A 51 3.97 10.88 -2.89
N TYR A 52 3.08 10.39 -2.03
CA TYR A 52 1.66 10.26 -2.34
C TYR A 52 0.86 11.51 -1.95
N SER A 53 1.33 12.32 -1.00
CA SER A 53 0.70 13.60 -0.67
C SER A 53 0.87 14.66 -1.76
N THR A 54 2.04 14.73 -2.42
CA THR A 54 2.30 15.72 -3.49
C THR A 54 1.43 15.50 -4.75
N LEU A 55 0.91 14.29 -4.92
CA LEU A 55 -0.10 13.97 -5.92
C LEU A 55 -1.47 14.61 -5.64
N GLN A 56 -1.79 14.95 -4.39
CA GLN A 56 -3.10 15.55 -4.02
C GLN A 56 -3.24 16.99 -4.53
N ASP A 57 -2.15 17.75 -4.63
CA ASP A 57 -2.19 19.18 -5.01
C ASP A 57 -2.02 19.44 -6.52
N GLY A 58 -1.76 18.38 -7.32
CA GLY A 58 -1.30 18.51 -8.70
C GLY A 58 -2.38 18.69 -9.77
N GLN A 59 -3.64 18.30 -9.54
CA GLN A 59 -4.70 18.38 -10.56
C GLN A 59 -6.11 18.58 -9.97
N SER A 60 -6.39 19.81 -9.52
CA SER A 60 -7.78 20.31 -9.45
C SER A 60 -8.16 20.91 -10.80
N ALA A 61 -8.70 20.11 -11.72
CA ALA A 61 -9.50 20.63 -12.83
C ALA A 61 -11.00 20.56 -12.44
N SER A 62 -11.61 21.74 -12.45
CA SER A 62 -12.97 22.09 -12.03
C SER A 62 -14.11 21.12 -12.39
N PRO A 63 -15.11 20.88 -11.51
CA PRO A 63 -16.41 20.39 -11.92
C PRO A 63 -17.25 21.55 -12.47
N THR A 64 -17.82 21.33 -13.65
CA THR A 64 -18.83 22.18 -14.25
C THR A 64 -20.19 21.97 -13.56
N ASP A 65 -20.89 23.08 -13.47
CA ASP A 65 -22.13 23.37 -12.75
C ASP A 65 -23.35 22.51 -13.16
N SER A 66 -24.14 22.03 -12.19
CA SER A 66 -25.61 22.07 -12.25
C SER A 66 -26.34 21.62 -10.96
N SER A 67 -27.37 22.40 -10.65
CA SER A 67 -28.52 22.16 -9.75
C SER A 67 -28.35 22.32 -8.22
N ARG A 68 -28.20 23.59 -7.84
CA ARG A 68 -28.99 24.34 -6.85
C ARG A 68 -30.24 23.63 -6.27
N LEU A 69 -30.26 23.43 -4.95
CA LEU A 69 -31.47 23.43 -4.13
C LEU A 69 -31.22 24.30 -2.89
N GLU A 70 -32.01 25.37 -2.78
CA GLU A 70 -32.05 26.30 -1.66
C GLU A 70 -32.87 25.73 -0.51
N VAL A 71 -32.40 25.92 0.73
CA VAL A 71 -33.26 25.94 1.92
C VAL A 71 -32.82 27.12 2.80
N GLY A 72 -33.79 28.00 3.09
CA GLY A 72 -33.62 29.25 3.82
C GLY A 72 -33.53 29.12 5.35
N PRO A 73 -33.40 30.26 6.06
CA PRO A 73 -32.72 30.36 7.35
C PRO A 73 -33.68 30.26 8.55
N ARG A 74 -33.14 29.86 9.71
CA ARG A 74 -33.74 30.11 11.02
C ARG A 74 -32.68 30.44 12.08
N ASP A 75 -32.62 31.73 12.37
CA ASP A 75 -32.52 32.48 13.61
C ASP A 75 -31.85 31.90 14.88
N ASP A 76 -31.10 32.83 15.47
CA ASP A 76 -30.18 32.84 16.61
C ASP A 76 -30.78 32.65 18.01
N LEU A 77 -29.84 32.66 18.98
CA LEU A 77 -29.88 32.95 20.43
C LEU A 77 -29.56 31.70 21.27
N ASP A 78 -28.55 31.62 22.14
CA ASP A 78 -27.78 32.63 22.86
C ASP A 78 -26.36 32.12 23.24
N ASN A 79 -25.39 33.04 23.19
CA ASN A 79 -24.10 33.02 23.88
C ASN A 79 -24.16 34.10 24.99
N PRO A 80 -23.53 33.95 26.17
CA PRO A 80 -22.20 34.55 26.41
C PRO A 80 -21.32 33.70 27.38
N SER A 81 -20.00 33.85 27.55
CA SER A 81 -18.96 34.79 27.12
C SER A 81 -17.58 34.27 27.55
N GLY A 82 -16.51 34.73 26.88
CA GLY A 82 -15.14 34.79 27.42
C GLY A 82 -14.02 34.34 26.46
N LEU A 83 -13.66 35.14 25.43
CA LEU A 83 -12.49 36.06 25.36
C LEU A 83 -11.11 35.33 25.30
N LEU A 84 -10.16 35.57 24.40
CA LEU A 84 -9.89 36.65 23.44
C LEU A 84 -8.88 36.22 22.36
N ALA A 85 -8.84 37.03 21.30
CA ALA A 85 -8.33 36.85 19.95
C ALA A 85 -6.81 37.17 19.75
N PRO A 86 -6.27 37.01 18.51
CA PRO A 86 -4.86 37.10 18.15
C PRO A 86 -4.45 38.48 17.59
N TYR A 87 -3.13 38.72 17.46
CA TYR A 87 -2.58 39.93 16.85
C TYR A 87 -2.20 39.75 15.37
N ALA A 88 -2.45 40.82 14.62
CA ALA A 88 -2.47 40.96 13.18
C ALA A 88 -1.13 41.32 12.53
N ALA A 89 -1.10 41.16 11.21
CA ALA A 89 -0.12 41.69 10.27
C ALA A 89 -0.41 43.15 9.85
N ASN A 90 0.64 43.83 9.36
CA ASN A 90 0.68 44.93 8.36
C ASN A 90 2.17 45.34 8.25
N GLY A 91 2.82 45.69 7.14
CA GLY A 91 2.49 45.96 5.74
C GLY A 91 3.51 46.99 5.18
N ALA A 92 3.94 46.80 3.92
CA ALA A 92 4.57 47.76 2.97
C ALA A 92 6.09 48.12 3.03
N GLY A 93 6.71 48.21 1.84
CA GLY A 93 7.92 49.01 1.55
C GLY A 93 8.91 48.44 0.51
N GLU A 94 9.03 49.08 -0.66
CA GLU A 94 9.92 48.76 -1.79
C GLU A 94 11.40 49.17 -1.63
N ALA A 95 12.24 48.58 -2.51
CA ALA A 95 13.50 49.07 -3.10
C ALA A 95 14.83 49.00 -2.32
N GLY A 96 15.88 48.50 -3.01
CA GLY A 96 17.28 48.79 -2.68
C GLY A 96 18.26 47.63 -2.91
N ALA A 97 19.12 47.77 -3.92
CA ALA A 97 20.20 46.86 -4.28
C ALA A 97 21.31 46.74 -3.21
N ALA A 98 21.94 45.56 -3.11
CA ALA A 98 23.35 45.43 -2.73
C ALA A 98 23.94 44.10 -3.22
N GLN A 99 24.95 44.22 -4.09
CA GLN A 99 25.90 43.18 -4.44
C GLN A 99 26.82 42.89 -3.24
N PHE A 100 27.21 41.63 -3.05
CA PHE A 100 28.53 41.33 -2.50
C PHE A 100 29.04 39.99 -3.03
N SER A 101 30.11 40.07 -3.81
CA SER A 101 31.00 38.96 -4.16
C SER A 101 32.03 38.77 -3.06
N ALA A 102 32.33 37.52 -2.68
CA ALA A 102 33.67 37.12 -2.26
C ALA A 102 33.81 35.59 -2.27
N SER A 103 34.65 35.12 -3.18
CA SER A 103 35.21 33.77 -3.26
C SER A 103 36.21 33.53 -2.13
N THR A 104 36.29 32.32 -1.58
CA THR A 104 37.58 31.61 -1.40
C THR A 104 37.38 30.14 -1.04
N GLU A 105 38.35 29.37 -1.50
CA GLU A 105 38.45 27.92 -1.64
C GLU A 105 38.66 27.19 -0.31
N ASN A 106 38.21 25.94 -0.23
CA ASN A 106 39.08 24.87 0.28
C ASN A 106 38.63 23.48 -0.19
N ALA A 107 39.60 22.75 -0.74
CA ALA A 107 39.46 21.43 -1.34
C ALA A 107 39.38 20.30 -0.30
N SER A 108 38.68 19.23 -0.65
CA SER A 108 38.76 17.91 -0.01
C SER A 108 38.51 16.81 -1.04
N PRO A 109 39.11 15.62 -0.88
CA PRO A 109 39.43 14.72 -1.99
C PRO A 109 38.22 13.89 -2.44
N SER A 110 38.02 13.83 -3.76
CA SER A 110 36.98 13.06 -4.43
C SER A 110 37.36 11.58 -4.53
N VAL A 111 36.54 10.70 -3.97
CA VAL A 111 36.46 9.27 -4.34
C VAL A 111 35.42 9.17 -5.47
N PRO A 112 35.64 8.39 -6.55
CA PRO A 112 34.83 8.53 -7.76
C PRO A 112 33.41 8.00 -7.51
N LEU A 113 32.48 8.93 -7.34
CA LEU A 113 31.05 8.72 -7.48
C LEU A 113 30.78 8.61 -8.99
N SER A 114 30.51 7.39 -9.48
CA SER A 114 29.99 7.20 -10.83
C SER A 114 28.74 8.05 -11.00
N SER A 115 28.88 9.13 -11.77
CA SER A 115 27.80 10.06 -12.05
C SER A 115 26.77 9.36 -12.96
N PRO A 116 25.46 9.60 -12.78
CA PRO A 116 24.47 9.10 -13.72
C PRO A 116 24.66 9.84 -15.04
N SER A 117 25.18 9.14 -16.03
CA SER A 117 25.31 9.67 -17.38
C SER A 117 23.92 9.99 -17.92
N THR A 118 23.80 11.22 -18.39
CA THR A 118 22.93 11.73 -19.45
C THR A 118 21.96 10.73 -20.06
N ILE A 119 20.67 11.08 -20.02
CA ILE A 119 19.58 10.44 -20.77
C ILE A 119 19.94 10.45 -22.26
N GLU A 120 20.63 9.41 -22.71
CA GLU A 120 20.84 9.12 -24.12
C GLU A 120 19.84 8.04 -24.53
N SER A 121 18.95 8.43 -25.45
CA SER A 121 18.37 7.62 -26.51
C SER A 121 17.93 6.19 -26.15
N ARG A 122 16.60 5.96 -26.09
CA ARG A 122 15.96 4.63 -26.14
C ARG A 122 16.42 3.89 -27.42
N THR A 123 17.57 3.24 -27.34
CA THR A 123 18.13 2.38 -28.36
C THR A 123 18.40 1.03 -27.72
N SER A 124 17.51 0.08 -28.02
CA SER A 124 17.72 -1.37 -28.04
C SER A 124 18.95 -1.91 -27.29
N SER A 125 19.03 -1.75 -25.97
CA SER A 125 19.92 -2.54 -25.13
C SER A 125 19.17 -3.82 -24.75
N LYS A 126 19.78 -4.98 -25.02
CA LYS A 126 19.22 -6.26 -24.53
C LYS A 126 19.17 -6.18 -22.99
N PRO A 127 18.06 -6.59 -22.34
CA PRO A 127 18.00 -6.62 -20.89
C PRO A 127 19.18 -7.43 -20.35
N SER A 128 19.86 -6.91 -19.33
CA SER A 128 20.88 -7.69 -18.63
C SER A 128 20.25 -8.95 -18.05
N PRO A 129 20.93 -10.11 -18.13
CA PRO A 129 20.44 -11.32 -17.51
C PRO A 129 20.30 -11.11 -16.00
N LEU A 130 19.29 -11.73 -15.40
CA LEU A 130 19.16 -11.76 -13.94
C LEU A 130 20.35 -12.48 -13.32
N SER A 131 20.82 -11.97 -12.19
CA SER A 131 21.72 -12.71 -11.31
C SER A 131 21.05 -13.96 -10.74
N GLU A 132 21.83 -14.88 -10.18
CA GLU A 132 21.30 -16.09 -9.53
C GLU A 132 20.31 -15.74 -8.41
N ARG A 133 20.62 -14.73 -7.58
CA ARG A 133 19.73 -14.29 -6.50
C ARG A 133 18.42 -13.72 -7.04
N GLU A 134 18.47 -12.86 -8.04
CA GLU A 134 17.29 -12.28 -8.68
C GLU A 134 16.41 -13.35 -9.36
N ALA A 135 17.02 -14.37 -9.97
CA ALA A 135 16.29 -15.49 -10.55
C ALA A 135 15.54 -16.31 -9.48
N ILE A 136 16.15 -16.53 -8.31
CA ILE A 136 15.49 -17.18 -7.16
C ILE A 136 14.31 -16.35 -6.67
N LEU A 137 14.46 -15.03 -6.58
CA LEU A 137 13.39 -14.13 -6.14
C LEU A 137 12.22 -14.12 -7.14
N LEU A 138 12.50 -14.00 -8.44
CA LEU A 138 11.45 -14.05 -9.46
C LEU A 138 10.70 -15.39 -9.41
N ARG A 139 11.45 -16.49 -9.29
CA ARG A 139 10.87 -17.83 -9.20
C ARG A 139 9.97 -17.98 -7.97
N ASN A 140 10.43 -17.51 -6.81
CA ASN A 140 9.64 -17.56 -5.58
C ASN A 140 8.35 -16.75 -5.70
N PHE A 141 8.40 -15.57 -6.35
CA PHE A 141 7.19 -14.79 -6.60
C PHE A 141 6.17 -15.56 -7.46
N VAL A 142 6.62 -16.12 -8.59
CA VAL A 142 5.77 -16.88 -9.53
C VAL A 142 5.16 -18.11 -8.84
N GLU A 143 5.98 -18.89 -8.14
CA GLU A 143 5.55 -20.20 -7.61
C GLU A 143 4.73 -20.09 -6.31
N ASN A 144 4.97 -19.07 -5.48
CA ASN A 144 4.44 -19.04 -4.11
C ASN A 144 3.58 -17.81 -3.77
N MET A 145 3.66 -16.73 -4.53
CA MET A 145 3.13 -15.42 -4.08
C MET A 145 2.12 -14.81 -5.05
N ALA A 146 2.35 -14.95 -6.36
CA ALA A 146 1.49 -14.34 -7.38
C ALA A 146 0.01 -14.78 -7.27
N LEU A 147 -0.23 -16.03 -6.87
CA LEU A 147 -1.58 -16.56 -6.66
C LEU A 147 -2.40 -15.75 -5.64
N TRP A 148 -1.78 -15.11 -4.65
CA TRP A 148 -2.48 -14.26 -3.69
C TRP A 148 -3.10 -13.03 -4.37
N ALA A 149 -2.43 -12.51 -5.40
CA ALA A 149 -2.96 -11.45 -6.24
C ALA A 149 -3.97 -11.99 -7.28
N ASP A 150 -3.71 -13.17 -7.83
CA ASP A 150 -4.51 -13.75 -8.91
C ASP A 150 -5.76 -14.52 -8.46
N ILE A 151 -6.09 -14.56 -7.15
CA ILE A 151 -7.13 -15.45 -6.61
C ILE A 151 -8.53 -15.28 -7.26
N THR A 152 -8.87 -14.09 -7.79
CA THR A 152 -10.11 -13.84 -8.56
C THR A 152 -9.84 -13.47 -10.02
N ASP A 153 -8.64 -13.72 -10.50
CA ASP A 153 -8.21 -13.42 -11.87
C ASP A 153 -7.96 -14.73 -12.65
N PRO A 154 -8.85 -15.09 -13.60
CA PRO A 154 -8.72 -16.33 -14.36
C PRO A 154 -7.48 -16.34 -15.28
N GLN A 155 -6.93 -15.18 -15.65
CA GLN A 155 -5.79 -15.09 -16.56
C GLN A 155 -4.45 -15.09 -15.83
N ARG A 156 -4.47 -15.00 -14.49
CA ARG A 156 -3.29 -15.00 -13.63
C ARG A 156 -2.26 -13.96 -14.08
N HIS A 157 -2.71 -12.70 -14.21
CA HIS A 157 -1.91 -11.61 -14.74
C HIS A 157 -0.66 -11.37 -13.89
N PHE A 158 -0.72 -11.53 -12.56
CA PHE A 158 0.46 -11.35 -11.72
C PHE A 158 1.48 -12.47 -11.94
N GLU A 159 1.03 -13.71 -12.02
CA GLU A 159 1.94 -14.84 -12.23
C GLU A 159 2.56 -14.82 -13.61
N THR A 160 1.75 -14.56 -14.65
CA THR A 160 2.16 -14.73 -16.04
C THR A 160 2.69 -13.42 -16.63
N GLU A 161 1.84 -12.42 -16.72
CA GLU A 161 2.12 -11.17 -17.42
C GLU A 161 3.09 -10.28 -16.65
N VAL A 162 2.85 -10.01 -15.36
CA VAL A 162 3.72 -9.16 -14.53
C VAL A 162 5.12 -9.77 -14.41
N SER A 163 5.21 -11.08 -14.18
CA SER A 163 6.50 -11.80 -14.15
C SER A 163 7.25 -11.66 -15.49
N ALA A 164 6.57 -11.80 -16.62
CA ALA A 164 7.19 -11.62 -17.94
C ALA A 164 7.62 -10.16 -18.18
N ARG A 165 6.76 -9.19 -17.84
CA ARG A 165 7.05 -7.75 -17.98
C ARG A 165 8.22 -7.33 -17.09
N SER A 166 8.38 -7.90 -15.90
CA SER A 166 9.51 -7.62 -14.98
C SER A 166 10.89 -7.89 -15.59
N LEU A 167 10.99 -8.74 -16.62
CA LEU A 167 12.23 -8.98 -17.35
C LEU A 167 12.67 -7.78 -18.19
N LYS A 168 11.81 -6.77 -18.37
CA LYS A 168 12.10 -5.54 -19.13
C LYS A 168 11.76 -4.28 -18.34
N GLU A 169 10.72 -4.31 -17.52
CA GLU A 169 10.22 -3.18 -16.73
C GLU A 169 10.84 -3.18 -15.32
N PRO A 170 11.77 -2.24 -15.02
CA PRO A 170 12.50 -2.25 -13.75
C PRO A 170 11.60 -2.00 -12.53
N ILE A 171 10.50 -1.25 -12.70
CA ILE A 171 9.57 -0.95 -11.60
C ILE A 171 8.88 -2.22 -11.08
N LEU A 172 8.37 -3.06 -11.99
CA LEU A 172 7.80 -4.36 -11.65
C LEU A 172 8.87 -5.30 -11.10
N ARG A 173 10.07 -5.29 -11.71
CA ARG A 173 11.20 -6.11 -11.25
C ARG A 173 11.54 -5.85 -9.79
N TYR A 174 11.76 -4.59 -9.43
CA TYR A 174 12.16 -4.24 -8.08
C TYR A 174 11.03 -4.42 -7.07
N ALA A 175 9.77 -4.17 -7.46
CA ALA A 175 8.61 -4.50 -6.60
C ALA A 175 8.55 -6.01 -6.28
N ILE A 176 8.68 -6.86 -7.30
CA ILE A 176 8.72 -8.33 -7.15
C ILE A 176 9.87 -8.75 -6.24
N PHE A 177 11.08 -8.21 -6.45
CA PHE A 177 12.24 -8.58 -5.64
C PHE A 177 12.12 -8.10 -4.20
N ALA A 178 11.60 -6.90 -3.96
CA ALA A 178 11.32 -6.41 -2.62
C ALA A 178 10.33 -7.32 -1.89
N PHE A 179 9.23 -7.67 -2.54
CA PHE A 179 8.20 -8.53 -1.96
C PHE A 179 8.72 -9.95 -1.71
N SER A 180 9.38 -10.56 -2.72
CA SER A 180 9.92 -11.91 -2.61
C SER A 180 11.05 -12.02 -1.60
N SER A 181 11.91 -11.02 -1.46
CA SER A 181 13.00 -11.05 -0.47
C SER A 181 12.41 -11.10 0.93
N ARG A 182 11.44 -10.22 1.21
CA ARG A 182 10.73 -10.18 2.50
C ARG A 182 10.00 -11.50 2.80
N HIS A 183 9.41 -12.13 1.78
CA HIS A 183 8.76 -13.44 1.93
C HIS A 183 9.73 -14.54 2.34
N LEU A 184 10.89 -14.62 1.68
CA LEU A 184 11.92 -15.61 2.03
C LEU A 184 12.56 -15.31 3.40
N ASP A 185 12.78 -14.05 3.75
CA ASP A 185 13.38 -13.66 5.02
C ASP A 185 12.50 -14.02 6.22
N ARG A 186 11.17 -13.93 6.09
CA ARG A 186 10.23 -14.40 7.13
C ARG A 186 10.36 -15.91 7.40
N GLN A 187 10.67 -16.70 6.39
CA GLN A 187 10.83 -18.15 6.54
C GLN A 187 12.19 -18.53 7.17
N ASP A 188 13.22 -17.68 6.99
CA ASP A 188 14.61 -18.06 7.23
C ASP A 188 15.37 -17.13 8.21
N LYS A 189 14.70 -16.12 8.80
CA LYS A 189 15.25 -15.08 9.69
C LYS A 189 16.53 -14.41 9.13
N ARG A 190 16.57 -14.23 7.81
CA ARG A 190 17.68 -13.61 7.07
C ARG A 190 17.59 -12.08 7.05
N ASP A 191 18.61 -11.47 6.46
CA ASP A 191 18.92 -10.04 6.48
C ASP A 191 17.86 -9.19 5.76
N VAL A 192 17.05 -8.46 6.54
CA VAL A 192 15.97 -7.55 6.08
C VAL A 192 16.48 -6.45 5.11
N THR A 193 17.80 -6.23 5.04
CA THR A 193 18.36 -5.19 4.16
C THR A 193 18.15 -5.44 2.67
N GLU A 194 18.06 -6.69 2.20
CA GLU A 194 17.85 -6.96 0.76
C GLU A 194 16.47 -6.48 0.28
N ALA A 195 15.42 -6.82 1.04
CA ALA A 195 14.06 -6.40 0.75
C ALA A 195 13.93 -4.87 0.72
N LEU A 196 14.59 -4.18 1.66
CA LEU A 196 14.62 -2.72 1.73
C LEU A 196 15.40 -2.10 0.56
N GLN A 197 16.52 -2.69 0.13
CA GLN A 197 17.27 -2.19 -1.02
C GLN A 197 16.44 -2.21 -2.30
N TYR A 198 15.79 -3.35 -2.61
CA TYR A 198 14.92 -3.44 -3.78
C TYR A 198 13.69 -2.53 -3.66
N HIS A 199 13.12 -2.40 -2.47
CA HIS A 199 12.04 -1.46 -2.20
C HIS A 199 12.47 -0.02 -2.56
N ASN A 200 13.63 0.42 -2.07
CA ASN A 200 14.16 1.76 -2.33
C ASN A 200 14.48 1.98 -3.82
N CYS A 201 14.99 0.96 -4.51
CA CYS A 201 15.14 1.01 -5.97
C CYS A 201 13.79 1.19 -6.69
N CYS A 202 12.75 0.49 -6.25
CA CYS A 202 11.41 0.63 -6.83
C CYS A 202 10.83 2.02 -6.56
N VAL A 203 10.90 2.51 -5.32
CA VAL A 203 10.40 3.84 -4.94
C VAL A 203 11.10 4.94 -5.73
N GLN A 204 12.43 4.86 -5.91
CA GLN A 204 13.18 5.83 -6.73
C GLN A 204 12.68 5.93 -8.17
N LEU A 205 12.16 4.84 -8.75
CA LEU A 205 11.53 4.85 -10.08
C LEU A 205 10.10 5.37 -10.04
N LEU A 206 9.37 5.12 -8.96
CA LEU A 206 8.00 5.61 -8.76
C LEU A 206 7.94 7.14 -8.62
N ILE A 207 8.94 7.78 -7.99
CA ILE A 207 8.97 9.24 -7.78
C ILE A 207 8.75 10.03 -9.08
N PRO A 208 9.60 9.89 -10.12
CA PRO A 208 9.40 10.63 -11.36
C PRO A 208 8.12 10.23 -12.10
N ALA A 209 7.75 8.94 -12.05
CA ALA A 209 6.57 8.42 -12.75
C ALA A 209 5.26 8.97 -12.18
N LEU A 210 5.22 9.22 -10.87
CA LEU A 210 4.07 9.78 -10.17
C LEU A 210 4.13 11.31 -10.08
N SER A 211 5.24 11.99 -10.32
CA SER A 211 5.35 13.46 -10.22
C SER A 211 4.57 14.25 -11.31
N GLY A 212 3.58 13.65 -11.98
CA GLY A 212 2.73 14.30 -12.99
C GLY A 212 3.40 14.56 -14.35
N ARG A 213 4.60 14.00 -14.57
CA ARG A 213 5.36 14.17 -15.82
C ARG A 213 5.11 13.06 -16.85
N GLU A 214 4.59 11.93 -16.41
CA GLU A 214 4.33 10.75 -17.24
C GLU A 214 2.91 10.22 -17.01
N HIS A 215 2.39 9.47 -17.98
CA HIS A 215 1.10 8.80 -17.86
C HIS A 215 1.22 7.62 -16.90
N ILE A 216 0.30 7.53 -15.92
CA ILE A 216 0.27 6.41 -14.98
C ILE A 216 -0.16 5.14 -15.74
N THR A 217 0.74 4.18 -15.86
CA THR A 217 0.50 2.90 -16.55
C THR A 217 -0.04 1.83 -15.59
N GLU A 218 -0.59 0.76 -16.15
CA GLU A 218 -0.97 -0.43 -15.38
C GLU A 218 0.23 -1.09 -14.68
N ASP A 219 1.43 -0.99 -15.25
CA ASP A 219 2.67 -1.49 -14.61
C ASP A 219 2.98 -0.73 -13.32
N ILE A 220 2.69 0.58 -13.28
CA ILE A 220 2.85 1.40 -12.08
C ILE A 220 1.84 0.98 -11.02
N LEU A 221 0.56 0.80 -11.39
CA LEU A 221 -0.46 0.34 -10.46
C LEU A 221 -0.11 -1.04 -9.89
N ALA A 222 0.27 -1.99 -10.75
CA ALA A 222 0.68 -3.34 -10.34
C ALA A 222 1.92 -3.32 -9.43
N ALA A 223 2.93 -2.49 -9.73
CA ALA A 223 4.11 -2.34 -8.87
C ALA A 223 3.74 -1.80 -7.48
N VAL A 224 2.91 -0.77 -7.40
CA VAL A 224 2.47 -0.19 -6.12
C VAL A 224 1.59 -1.18 -5.34
N ALA A 225 0.75 -1.96 -6.02
CA ALA A 225 -0.05 -3.01 -5.39
C ALA A 225 0.83 -4.15 -4.81
N ILE A 226 1.90 -4.54 -5.51
CA ILE A 226 2.90 -5.50 -4.99
C ILE A 226 3.66 -4.92 -3.80
N LEU A 227 4.06 -3.64 -3.86
CA LEU A 227 4.69 -2.98 -2.71
C LEU A 227 3.75 -2.89 -1.50
N ARG A 228 2.43 -2.79 -1.73
CA ARG A 228 1.46 -2.92 -0.64
C ARG A 228 1.45 -4.31 -0.03
N GLN A 229 1.51 -5.38 -0.84
CA GLN A 229 1.63 -6.74 -0.29
C GLN A 229 2.95 -6.94 0.47
N HIS A 230 4.03 -6.29 0.05
CA HIS A 230 5.27 -6.23 0.82
C HIS A 230 5.09 -5.54 2.18
N GLU A 231 4.33 -4.44 2.24
CA GLU A 231 4.02 -3.72 3.47
C GLU A 231 3.16 -4.56 4.44
N GLU A 232 2.19 -5.32 3.91
CA GLU A 232 1.38 -6.30 4.69
C GLU A 232 2.24 -7.42 5.32
N MET A 233 3.45 -7.63 4.78
CA MET A 233 4.43 -8.54 5.35
C MET A 233 5.37 -7.86 6.37
N ASP A 234 5.09 -6.65 6.83
CA ASP A 234 5.74 -6.07 8.01
C ASP A 234 4.92 -6.32 9.29
N GLY A 235 5.55 -6.19 10.46
CA GLY A 235 4.83 -6.17 11.74
C GLY A 235 4.06 -4.86 11.96
N GLU A 236 4.46 -3.80 11.27
CA GLU A 236 3.82 -2.49 11.27
C GLU A 236 3.36 -2.13 9.85
N ASP A 237 2.06 -2.28 9.58
CA ASP A 237 1.44 -1.85 8.31
C ASP A 237 1.12 -0.36 8.35
N ASN A 238 2.04 0.45 7.81
CA ASN A 238 1.92 1.91 7.80
C ASN A 238 0.97 2.44 6.70
N GLN A 239 0.48 1.56 5.82
CA GLN A 239 -0.48 1.86 4.76
C GLN A 239 0.00 2.93 3.75
N PHE A 240 1.31 3.09 3.55
CA PHE A 240 1.82 4.06 2.59
C PHE A 240 1.44 3.68 1.17
N HIS A 241 1.68 2.41 0.79
CA HIS A 241 1.35 1.96 -0.55
C HIS A 241 -0.15 1.77 -0.75
N LEU A 242 -0.93 1.61 0.32
CA LEU A 242 -2.40 1.66 0.24
C LEU A 242 -2.88 3.04 -0.17
N THR A 243 -2.28 4.09 0.40
CA THR A 243 -2.57 5.47 0.03
C THR A 243 -2.21 5.70 -1.44
N GLY A 244 -1.09 5.13 -1.89
CA GLY A 244 -0.68 5.14 -3.29
C GLY A 244 -1.63 4.44 -4.24
N THR A 245 -1.99 3.18 -3.99
CA THR A 245 -2.90 2.41 -4.85
C THR A 245 -4.26 3.08 -4.94
N THR A 246 -4.81 3.50 -3.79
CA THR A 246 -6.09 4.22 -3.72
C THR A 246 -6.06 5.48 -4.58
N HIS A 247 -5.01 6.29 -4.44
CA HIS A 247 -4.90 7.53 -5.21
C HIS A 247 -4.84 7.24 -6.71
N ILE A 248 -3.99 6.31 -7.14
CA ILE A 248 -3.88 5.94 -8.56
C ILE A 248 -5.22 5.46 -9.10
N LEU A 249 -5.90 4.57 -8.39
CA LEU A 249 -7.15 3.97 -8.83
C LEU A 249 -8.30 4.99 -8.89
N ASN A 250 -8.31 5.95 -7.97
CA ASN A 250 -9.30 7.03 -7.97
C ASN A 250 -9.01 8.10 -9.04
N THR A 251 -7.74 8.28 -9.43
CA THR A 251 -7.32 9.20 -10.51
C THR A 251 -7.52 8.59 -11.90
N VAL A 252 -7.22 7.30 -12.07
CA VAL A 252 -7.33 6.57 -13.35
C VAL A 252 -8.42 5.50 -13.22
N SER A 253 -9.67 5.94 -13.16
CA SER A 253 -10.83 5.07 -12.92
C SER A 253 -11.03 3.98 -13.98
N THR A 254 -10.48 4.16 -15.18
CA THR A 254 -10.54 3.17 -16.26
C THR A 254 -9.87 1.86 -15.86
N PHE A 255 -8.90 1.86 -14.93
CA PHE A 255 -8.29 0.62 -14.45
C PHE A 255 -9.32 -0.35 -13.86
N GLY A 256 -10.42 0.11 -13.27
CA GLY A 256 -11.42 -0.81 -12.69
C GLY A 256 -12.28 -1.58 -13.69
N SER A 257 -12.20 -1.29 -14.99
CA SER A 257 -13.13 -1.82 -15.99
C SER A 257 -12.59 -1.97 -17.42
N SER A 258 -11.27 -1.85 -17.62
CA SER A 258 -10.65 -1.92 -18.96
C SER A 258 -10.17 -3.32 -19.35
N GLY A 259 -10.34 -4.32 -18.49
CA GLY A 259 -9.71 -5.63 -18.61
C GLY A 259 -8.20 -5.59 -18.37
N GLY A 260 -7.55 -6.72 -18.64
CA GLY A 260 -6.08 -6.83 -18.60
C GLY A 260 -5.48 -6.66 -17.21
N LEU A 261 -4.18 -6.34 -17.20
CA LEU A 261 -3.39 -6.17 -15.98
C LEU A 261 -3.91 -5.01 -15.11
N GLY A 262 -4.28 -3.87 -15.71
CA GLY A 262 -4.83 -2.74 -14.97
C GLY A 262 -6.04 -3.12 -14.11
N GLU A 263 -6.97 -3.91 -14.66
CA GLU A 263 -8.15 -4.38 -13.93
C GLU A 263 -7.82 -5.45 -12.90
N ALA A 264 -6.95 -6.41 -13.23
CA ALA A 264 -6.47 -7.38 -12.25
C ALA A 264 -5.82 -6.69 -11.03
N ALA A 265 -5.01 -5.66 -11.27
CA ALA A 265 -4.40 -4.86 -10.20
C ALA A 265 -5.43 -4.05 -9.42
N ALA A 266 -6.46 -3.49 -10.08
CA ALA A 266 -7.55 -2.78 -9.39
C ALA A 266 -8.33 -3.69 -8.43
N TRP A 267 -8.65 -4.93 -8.83
CA TRP A 267 -9.31 -5.92 -7.97
C TRP A 267 -8.42 -6.33 -6.78
N LEU A 268 -7.10 -6.49 -6.97
CA LEU A 268 -6.17 -6.68 -5.85
C LEU A 268 -6.23 -5.49 -4.88
N CYS A 269 -6.14 -4.26 -5.38
CA CYS A 269 -6.18 -3.05 -4.55
C CYS A 269 -7.48 -2.96 -3.74
N LEU A 270 -8.63 -3.27 -4.34
CA LEU A 270 -9.91 -3.28 -3.65
C LEU A 270 -9.91 -4.27 -2.47
N ARG A 271 -9.38 -5.48 -2.64
CA ARG A 271 -9.28 -6.47 -1.55
C ARG A 271 -8.36 -5.99 -0.42
N GLN A 272 -7.25 -5.34 -0.77
CA GLN A 272 -6.32 -4.77 0.23
C GLN A 272 -6.98 -3.64 1.04
N ASP A 273 -7.83 -2.82 0.40
CA ASP A 273 -8.60 -1.78 1.08
C ASP A 273 -9.72 -2.36 1.94
N ILE A 274 -10.42 -3.40 1.47
CA ILE A 274 -11.40 -4.16 2.27
C ILE A 274 -10.78 -4.72 3.55
N TYR A 275 -9.60 -5.32 3.48
CA TYR A 275 -8.89 -5.81 4.66
C TYR A 275 -8.65 -4.70 5.69
N ILE A 276 -8.23 -3.52 5.23
CA ILE A 276 -7.98 -2.37 6.12
C ILE A 276 -9.27 -1.76 6.65
N SER A 277 -10.31 -1.67 5.84
CA SER A 277 -11.63 -1.23 6.26
C SER A 277 -12.17 -2.11 7.39
N LEU A 278 -12.05 -3.43 7.26
CA LEU A 278 -12.47 -4.40 8.29
C LEU A 278 -11.65 -4.29 9.58
N THR A 279 -10.32 -4.29 9.47
CA THR A 279 -9.42 -4.34 10.64
C THR A 279 -9.34 -3.00 11.38
N SER A 280 -9.54 -1.88 10.68
CA SER A 280 -9.52 -0.54 11.28
C SER A 280 -10.90 0.06 11.54
N GLN A 281 -11.98 -0.61 11.10
CA GLN A 281 -13.36 -0.14 11.18
C GLN A 281 -13.55 1.25 10.56
N ARG A 282 -12.99 1.45 9.36
CA ARG A 282 -13.04 2.71 8.61
C ARG A 282 -13.68 2.51 7.25
N PRO A 283 -14.27 3.57 6.65
CA PRO A 283 -14.73 3.51 5.27
C PRO A 283 -13.64 3.07 4.31
N LEU A 284 -14.05 2.44 3.22
CA LEU A 284 -13.19 2.22 2.06
C LEU A 284 -12.68 3.55 1.52
N ARG A 285 -11.45 3.54 1.02
CA ARG A 285 -10.85 4.70 0.34
C ARG A 285 -11.02 4.60 -1.18
N THR A 286 -11.17 3.37 -1.69
CA THR A 286 -11.34 3.04 -3.10
C THR A 286 -12.72 3.46 -3.60
N ASN A 287 -12.78 4.17 -4.72
CA ASN A 287 -14.04 4.52 -5.38
C ASN A 287 -14.61 3.32 -6.15
N LEU A 288 -15.73 2.78 -5.65
CA LEU A 288 -16.37 1.59 -6.24
C LEU A 288 -16.96 1.84 -7.64
N GLN A 289 -17.21 3.09 -8.03
CA GLN A 289 -17.76 3.44 -9.36
C GLN A 289 -16.84 2.98 -10.50
N SER A 290 -15.53 2.93 -10.26
CA SER A 290 -14.53 2.50 -11.25
C SER A 290 -14.76 1.06 -11.75
N PHE A 291 -15.43 0.23 -10.95
CA PHE A 291 -15.65 -1.19 -11.24
C PHE A 291 -16.96 -1.48 -11.97
N PHE A 292 -17.94 -0.57 -11.99
CA PHE A 292 -19.29 -0.86 -12.49
C PHE A 292 -19.36 -1.37 -13.93
N HIS A 293 -18.38 -1.05 -14.76
CA HIS A 293 -18.32 -1.49 -16.16
C HIS A 293 -17.42 -2.72 -16.37
N SER A 294 -16.92 -3.33 -15.29
CA SER A 294 -16.12 -4.57 -15.34
C SER A 294 -16.90 -5.72 -16.01
N ASP A 295 -16.20 -6.51 -16.81
CA ASP A 295 -16.77 -7.69 -17.48
C ASP A 295 -17.19 -8.80 -16.48
N VAL A 296 -16.67 -8.73 -15.25
CA VAL A 296 -17.03 -9.59 -14.11
C VAL A 296 -18.54 -9.60 -13.89
N PHE A 297 -19.24 -8.48 -14.10
CA PHE A 297 -20.68 -8.41 -13.90
C PHE A 297 -21.50 -9.08 -15.02
N GLN A 298 -20.85 -9.50 -16.11
CA GLN A 298 -21.49 -10.18 -17.25
C GLN A 298 -21.10 -11.66 -17.37
N ARG A 299 -19.97 -12.06 -16.80
CA ARG A 299 -19.42 -13.42 -16.88
C ARG A 299 -20.06 -14.40 -15.90
N ASN A 300 -20.11 -15.69 -16.23
CA ASN A 300 -20.76 -16.71 -15.39
C ASN A 300 -19.80 -17.79 -14.86
N ASP A 301 -18.50 -17.51 -14.86
CA ASP A 301 -17.49 -18.38 -14.25
C ASP A 301 -17.25 -18.07 -12.77
N ASP A 302 -16.62 -19.00 -12.06
CA ASP A 302 -16.41 -18.91 -10.60
C ASP A 302 -15.55 -17.71 -10.18
N PHE A 303 -14.66 -17.22 -11.04
CA PHE A 303 -13.86 -16.03 -10.77
C PHE A 303 -14.74 -14.79 -10.75
N ALA A 304 -15.64 -14.67 -11.73
CA ALA A 304 -16.60 -13.58 -11.79
C ALA A 304 -17.56 -13.59 -10.58
N TRP A 305 -18.08 -14.75 -10.19
CA TRP A 305 -18.92 -14.90 -8.99
C TRP A 305 -18.21 -14.48 -7.71
N SER A 306 -16.91 -14.81 -7.59
CA SER A 306 -16.10 -14.45 -6.43
C SER A 306 -15.77 -12.95 -6.40
N SER A 307 -15.46 -12.35 -7.55
CA SER A 307 -15.28 -10.89 -7.64
C SER A 307 -16.56 -10.12 -7.31
N ARG A 308 -17.75 -10.62 -7.70
CA ARG A 308 -19.03 -10.04 -7.27
C ARG A 308 -19.24 -10.12 -5.77
N MET A 309 -18.89 -11.23 -5.13
CA MET A 309 -18.92 -11.37 -3.66
C MET A 309 -18.02 -10.32 -2.99
N VAL A 310 -16.80 -10.14 -3.51
CA VAL A 310 -15.87 -9.09 -3.04
C VAL A 310 -16.48 -7.69 -3.20
N PHE A 311 -17.12 -7.43 -4.33
CA PHE A 311 -17.78 -6.14 -4.60
C PHE A 311 -18.97 -5.86 -3.66
N LEU A 312 -19.80 -6.86 -3.39
CA LEU A 312 -20.90 -6.75 -2.44
C LEU A 312 -20.40 -6.47 -1.02
N LEU A 313 -19.34 -7.17 -0.58
CA LEU A 313 -18.69 -6.88 0.70
C LEU A 313 -18.19 -5.43 0.74
N ALA A 314 -17.60 -4.94 -0.35
CA ALA A 314 -17.15 -3.56 -0.45
C ALA A 314 -18.32 -2.55 -0.25
N ASN A 315 -19.45 -2.76 -0.91
CA ASN A 315 -20.65 -1.94 -0.74
C ASN A 315 -21.16 -1.95 0.70
N VAL A 316 -21.22 -3.11 1.35
CA VAL A 316 -21.63 -3.23 2.76
C VAL A 316 -20.72 -2.42 3.67
N LEU A 317 -19.39 -2.51 3.49
CA LEU A 317 -18.42 -1.77 4.31
C LEU A 317 -18.50 -0.27 4.08
N GLN A 318 -18.74 0.14 2.83
CA GLN A 318 -18.97 1.54 2.48
C GLN A 318 -20.17 2.09 3.26
N CYS A 319 -21.32 1.41 3.25
CA CYS A 319 -22.50 1.79 4.04
C CYS A 319 -22.21 1.80 5.55
N ALA A 320 -21.71 0.68 6.07
CA ALA A 320 -21.52 0.45 7.50
C ALA A 320 -20.65 1.51 8.18
N PHE A 321 -19.58 1.97 7.52
CA PHE A 321 -18.63 2.91 8.12
C PHE A 321 -18.83 4.36 7.70
N THR A 322 -19.73 4.67 6.76
CA THR A 322 -20.11 6.05 6.41
C THR A 322 -21.37 6.55 7.11
N ASN A 323 -21.95 5.74 8.02
CA ASN A 323 -23.26 5.99 8.64
C ASN A 323 -24.40 6.11 7.62
N THR A 324 -24.24 5.51 6.44
CA THR A 324 -25.32 5.37 5.47
C THR A 324 -26.03 4.05 5.77
N THR A 325 -27.34 4.06 5.94
CA THR A 325 -28.10 2.80 6.08
C THR A 325 -27.82 1.92 4.88
N ILE A 326 -27.57 0.62 5.12
CA ILE A 326 -27.55 -0.36 4.03
C ILE A 326 -28.87 -0.19 3.29
N THR A 327 -28.79 0.08 1.99
CA THR A 327 -29.99 0.32 1.20
C THR A 327 -30.69 -1.00 0.93
N ASP A 328 -32.02 -0.98 0.80
CA ASP A 328 -32.80 -2.17 0.41
C ASP A 328 -32.25 -2.81 -0.90
N VAL A 329 -31.59 -2.01 -1.74
CA VAL A 329 -30.92 -2.47 -2.97
C VAL A 329 -29.73 -3.37 -2.65
N THR A 330 -28.83 -2.96 -1.74
CA THR A 330 -27.66 -3.76 -1.34
C THR A 330 -28.08 -5.09 -0.71
N ASP A 331 -29.11 -5.08 0.14
CA ASP A 331 -29.64 -6.30 0.75
C ASP A 331 -30.23 -7.25 -0.29
N HIS A 332 -30.99 -6.72 -1.26
CA HIS A 332 -31.52 -7.52 -2.36
C HIS A 332 -30.41 -8.15 -3.21
N GLU A 333 -29.36 -7.39 -3.56
CA GLU A 333 -28.23 -7.91 -4.35
C GLU A 333 -27.46 -9.02 -3.62
N ILE A 334 -27.33 -8.94 -2.29
CA ILE A 334 -26.71 -9.99 -1.47
C ILE A 334 -27.55 -11.26 -1.48
N GLU A 335 -28.86 -11.15 -1.26
CA GLU A 335 -29.78 -12.29 -1.28
C GLU A 335 -29.87 -12.91 -2.69
N GLU A 336 -29.88 -12.09 -3.73
CA GLU A 336 -29.83 -12.54 -5.11
C GLU A 336 -28.53 -13.32 -5.38
N TRP A 337 -27.37 -12.77 -5.03
CA TRP A 337 -26.09 -13.48 -5.18
C TRP A 337 -26.10 -14.80 -4.41
N TYR A 338 -26.57 -14.80 -3.16
CA TYR A 338 -26.58 -16.00 -2.32
C TYR A 338 -27.51 -17.09 -2.87
N SER A 339 -28.68 -16.73 -3.40
CA SER A 339 -29.66 -17.66 -3.94
C SER A 339 -29.33 -18.17 -5.36
N THR A 340 -28.54 -17.41 -6.12
CA THR A 340 -28.22 -17.72 -7.52
C THR A 340 -26.80 -18.20 -7.77
N LYS A 341 -25.90 -18.14 -6.76
CA LYS A 341 -24.52 -18.62 -6.88
C LYS A 341 -24.46 -20.07 -7.36
N PRO A 342 -23.46 -20.45 -8.19
CA PRO A 342 -23.34 -21.82 -8.67
C PRO A 342 -23.04 -22.79 -7.53
N HIS A 343 -23.44 -24.05 -7.71
CA HIS A 343 -23.17 -25.14 -6.77
C HIS A 343 -21.66 -25.40 -6.52
N THR A 344 -20.77 -24.84 -7.34
CA THR A 344 -19.32 -24.87 -7.11
C THR A 344 -18.91 -24.12 -5.84
N PHE A 345 -19.75 -23.19 -5.35
CA PHE A 345 -19.58 -22.48 -4.08
C PHE A 345 -20.15 -23.24 -2.88
N ASP A 346 -20.69 -24.45 -3.06
CA ASP A 346 -21.06 -25.30 -1.95
C ASP A 346 -19.81 -25.97 -1.36
N PRO A 347 -19.66 -26.00 -0.03
CA PRO A 347 -18.50 -26.64 0.59
C PRO A 347 -18.48 -28.14 0.28
N VAL A 348 -17.36 -28.63 -0.24
CA VAL A 348 -17.07 -30.07 -0.43
C VAL A 348 -17.13 -30.80 0.91
N ARG A 349 -16.70 -30.12 1.98
CA ARG A 349 -16.81 -30.60 3.35
C ARG A 349 -17.15 -29.45 4.29
N LEU A 350 -18.16 -29.64 5.12
CA LEU A 350 -18.51 -28.75 6.21
C LEU A 350 -18.38 -29.51 7.54
N VAL A 351 -17.50 -29.04 8.41
CA VAL A 351 -17.43 -29.48 9.80
C VAL A 351 -18.00 -28.36 10.67
N PRO A 352 -19.17 -28.54 11.30
CA PRO A 352 -19.75 -27.53 12.18
C PRO A 352 -18.85 -27.20 13.37
N GLN A 353 -19.14 -26.06 14.00
CA GLN A 353 -18.52 -25.71 15.27
C GLN A 353 -18.78 -26.80 16.32
N GLY A 354 -17.81 -27.01 17.19
CA GLY A 354 -17.84 -28.01 18.24
C GLY A 354 -17.18 -27.52 19.53
N PRO A 355 -17.25 -28.31 20.61
CA PRO A 355 -16.79 -27.90 21.93
C PRO A 355 -15.26 -27.90 22.10
N GLY A 356 -14.53 -28.44 21.12
CA GLY A 356 -13.07 -28.50 21.15
C GLY A 356 -12.40 -27.14 20.92
N PRO A 357 -11.19 -26.91 21.46
CA PRO A 357 -10.44 -25.67 21.22
C PRO A 357 -10.21 -25.37 19.74
N ASP A 358 -10.05 -26.41 18.91
CA ASP A 358 -9.83 -26.32 17.46
C ASP A 358 -11.15 -26.36 16.63
N GLN A 359 -12.31 -26.29 17.30
CA GLN A 359 -13.63 -26.37 16.67
C GLN A 359 -14.50 -25.13 16.94
N ARG A 360 -13.90 -24.02 17.37
CA ARG A 360 -14.64 -22.78 17.67
C ARG A 360 -15.25 -22.12 16.43
N LEU A 361 -14.69 -22.39 15.25
CA LEU A 361 -15.19 -21.94 13.97
C LEU A 361 -15.51 -23.15 13.09
N PRO A 362 -16.50 -23.06 12.19
CA PRO A 362 -16.75 -24.13 11.24
C PRO A 362 -15.55 -24.28 10.30
N ILE A 363 -15.22 -25.52 9.95
CA ILE A 363 -14.21 -25.80 8.92
C ILE A 363 -14.96 -26.06 7.62
N MET A 364 -14.65 -25.25 6.60
CA MET A 364 -15.22 -25.37 5.27
C MET A 364 -14.10 -25.69 4.28
N TRP A 365 -14.26 -26.77 3.53
CA TRP A 365 -13.38 -27.11 2.41
C TRP A 365 -14.11 -26.76 1.12
N MET A 366 -13.54 -25.84 0.37
CA MET A 366 -14.11 -25.38 -0.89
C MET A 366 -13.46 -26.11 -2.07
N LEU A 367 -14.11 -26.07 -3.24
CA LEU A 367 -13.64 -26.80 -4.42
C LEU A 367 -12.38 -26.17 -5.03
N LEU A 368 -12.35 -24.84 -5.12
CA LEU A 368 -11.25 -24.06 -5.69
C LEU A 368 -10.83 -22.93 -4.72
N PRO A 369 -9.58 -22.46 -4.77
CA PRO A 369 -9.12 -21.35 -3.91
C PRO A 369 -9.98 -20.08 -4.06
N VAL A 370 -10.49 -19.82 -5.26
CA VAL A 370 -11.35 -18.65 -5.57
C VAL A 370 -12.65 -18.63 -4.76
N HIS A 371 -13.13 -19.79 -4.29
CA HIS A 371 -14.33 -19.91 -3.45
C HIS A 371 -14.08 -19.62 -1.96
N GLY A 372 -12.81 -19.51 -1.54
CA GLY A 372 -12.39 -19.28 -0.15
C GLY A 372 -11.59 -20.45 0.40
N ASP A 373 -10.26 -20.30 0.45
CA ASP A 373 -9.40 -21.28 1.12
C ASP A 373 -9.03 -20.78 2.52
N TRP A 374 -9.38 -21.56 3.54
CA TRP A 374 -9.00 -21.32 4.94
C TRP A 374 -8.31 -22.57 5.47
N SER A 375 -7.18 -22.94 4.86
CA SER A 375 -6.26 -23.89 5.50
C SER A 375 -5.53 -23.17 6.63
N SER A 376 -5.97 -23.43 7.86
CA SER A 376 -5.33 -22.97 9.10
C SER A 376 -3.96 -23.58 9.31
#